data_AF-A0A952U613-F1
#
_entry.id   AF-A0A952U613-F1
#
_cell.length_a   1.000
_cell.length_b   1.000
_cell.length_c   1.000
_cell.angle_alpha   90.00
_cell.angle_beta   90.00
_cell.angle_gamma   90.00
#
_symmetry.space_group_name_H-M   'P 1'
#
loop_
_entity.id
_entity.type
_entity.pdbx_description
1 polymer ?
#
loop_
_entity_poly.entity_id
_entity_poly.type
_entity_poly.pdbx_seq_one_letter_code
_entity_poly.pdbx_strand_id
1 'polypeptide(L)'
;MTRKQLFISYRRKSWGHAKQLRDNLARLLDADIFMDFTSINRDEFESAILTHLQASDVVLVVVTEHTFDPARIHRDDDWVRREIREALNLKKPIALACIDGLFPPADLPDDIRAVRNKEGKRLFAEFFDVGCTLLATHIATIGNISFRTAALSPAQPTVPAVPSSSTVQARRVKIETLMESGDYAQAVFELESLLESGFKSRFWNAESILVEAIQLRDESARHDQMLRDYAEIVSMERLAKSSRLRQQVADAWQQFRIENPQFTEADDYEGLFKKIGGVYLKLRNITAEQQRLLDIMLDPRHYDPKQRAEAGRKLSDIGDPRPGVGLRPDGIPDLLWCEVPAGTCQLGSKEYKDNPSRTISIAQFWITKYPITYRQFQSFLEALDGYYNAAWWQGLHANALQAQQLGINEQRFKYWNNPRDNVSWYEAMAFCAWLSAKLKTPITLPTEEQWEKAARGIDGRSYSYGNTFETNLANIVDSGIGMTSAVGIFPDPSLPYGVMDMCGNVWEWCLNDYDDSIKDARSKNRKGLRGGSWYYDRIFAHAASRFRYDPIHRDSLNGFRVVVGLRPPSSPES
;
A
#
# COMPACT_ATOMS: atom_id res chain seq x y z
N MET A 1 26.57 5.28 -34.72
CA MET A 1 26.87 5.90 -33.41
C MET A 1 27.34 4.80 -32.49
N THR A 2 28.42 5.02 -31.74
CA THR A 2 28.84 4.08 -30.69
C THR A 2 27.75 3.98 -29.64
N ARG A 3 27.40 2.75 -29.26
CA ARG A 3 26.36 2.51 -28.27
C ARG A 3 26.81 3.05 -26.91
N LYS A 4 25.89 3.68 -26.18
CA LYS A 4 26.18 4.26 -24.88
C LYS A 4 26.50 3.17 -23.86
N GLN A 5 27.41 3.45 -22.95
CA GLN A 5 27.86 2.50 -21.93
C GLN A 5 27.40 2.92 -20.53
N LEU A 6 26.76 2.02 -19.81
CA LEU A 6 26.34 2.20 -18.42
C LEU A 6 27.19 1.31 -17.52
N PHE A 7 27.90 1.90 -16.55
CA PHE A 7 28.66 1.17 -15.55
C PHE A 7 27.88 1.05 -14.25
N ILE A 8 27.70 -0.15 -13.71
CA ILE A 8 27.03 -0.39 -12.43
C ILE A 8 28.06 -0.66 -11.33
N SER A 9 28.23 0.32 -10.42
CA SER A 9 28.97 0.18 -9.17
C SER A 9 28.06 -0.40 -8.08
N TYR A 10 28.48 -1.51 -7.47
CA TYR A 10 27.70 -2.19 -6.44
C TYR A 10 28.56 -2.94 -5.44
N ARG A 11 28.04 -3.13 -4.22
CA ARG A 11 28.66 -4.03 -3.24
C ARG A 11 28.34 -5.48 -3.62
N ARG A 12 29.32 -6.39 -3.59
CA ARG A 12 29.07 -7.83 -3.85
C ARG A 12 27.94 -8.46 -3.03
N LYS A 13 27.76 -8.04 -1.76
CA LYS A 13 26.64 -8.50 -0.93
C LYS A 13 25.27 -8.12 -1.50
N SER A 14 25.23 -7.12 -2.37
CA SER A 14 24.05 -6.58 -3.05
C SER A 14 23.89 -7.11 -4.49
N TRP A 15 24.58 -8.20 -4.85
CA TRP A 15 24.57 -8.77 -6.21
C TRP A 15 23.16 -9.06 -6.75
N GLY A 16 22.24 -9.56 -5.91
CA GLY A 16 20.86 -9.85 -6.31
C GLY A 16 20.16 -8.60 -6.87
N HIS A 17 20.21 -7.50 -6.12
CA HIS A 17 19.66 -6.21 -6.54
C HIS A 17 20.35 -5.66 -7.78
N ALA A 18 21.68 -5.71 -7.83
CA ALA A 18 22.46 -5.22 -8.97
C ALA A 18 22.14 -5.99 -10.27
N LYS A 19 22.03 -7.32 -10.20
CA LYS A 19 21.66 -8.16 -11.34
C LYS A 19 20.23 -7.85 -11.81
N GLN A 20 19.28 -7.76 -10.89
CA GLN A 20 17.88 -7.46 -11.23
C GLN A 20 17.75 -6.08 -11.88
N LEU A 21 18.47 -5.08 -11.35
CA LEU A 21 18.58 -3.75 -11.95
C LEU A 21 19.17 -3.81 -13.35
N ARG A 22 20.30 -4.50 -13.54
CA ARG A 22 20.93 -4.68 -14.85
C ARG A 22 19.95 -5.27 -15.87
N ASP A 23 19.25 -6.35 -15.49
CA ASP A 23 18.36 -7.06 -16.40
C ASP A 23 17.15 -6.19 -16.80
N ASN A 24 16.58 -5.44 -15.86
CA ASN A 24 15.50 -4.50 -16.14
C ASN A 24 15.97 -3.32 -17.00
N LEU A 25 17.11 -2.70 -16.67
CA LEU A 25 17.66 -1.58 -17.43
C LEU A 25 18.08 -2.01 -18.84
N ALA A 26 18.56 -3.24 -19.02
CA ALA A 26 18.94 -3.77 -20.34
C ALA A 26 17.73 -3.93 -21.27
N ARG A 27 16.53 -4.17 -20.73
CA ARG A 27 15.28 -4.21 -21.50
C ARG A 27 14.80 -2.82 -21.90
N LEU A 28 15.05 -1.82 -21.05
CA LEU A 28 14.53 -0.46 -21.22
C LEU A 28 15.46 0.43 -22.06
N LEU A 29 16.77 0.35 -21.84
CA LEU A 29 17.77 1.27 -22.40
C LEU A 29 18.54 0.65 -23.56
N ASP A 30 18.78 1.45 -24.61
CA ASP A 30 19.68 1.10 -25.71
C ASP A 30 21.14 1.42 -25.35
N ALA A 31 21.62 0.75 -24.30
CA ALA A 31 22.99 0.87 -23.80
C ALA A 31 23.61 -0.50 -23.54
N ASP A 32 24.93 -0.56 -23.64
CA ASP A 32 25.72 -1.69 -23.15
C ASP A 32 25.95 -1.49 -21.65
N ILE A 33 25.45 -2.42 -20.83
CA ILE A 33 25.50 -2.33 -19.38
C ILE A 33 26.62 -3.22 -18.86
N PHE A 34 27.66 -2.59 -18.31
CA PHE A 34 28.75 -3.26 -17.64
C PHE A 34 28.45 -3.40 -16.14
N MET A 35 28.51 -4.64 -15.65
CA MET A 35 28.39 -5.00 -14.23
C MET A 35 29.34 -6.16 -13.97
N ASP A 36 30.29 -5.99 -13.06
CA ASP A 36 31.39 -6.95 -12.93
C ASP A 36 31.07 -8.19 -12.06
N PHE A 37 31.89 -9.22 -12.24
CA PHE A 37 32.23 -10.37 -11.38
C PHE A 37 31.86 -11.82 -11.79
N THR A 38 32.01 -12.22 -13.06
CA THR A 38 32.13 -13.67 -13.36
C THR A 38 33.21 -14.11 -14.37
N SER A 39 34.07 -13.25 -14.94
CA SER A 39 34.96 -13.72 -16.03
C SER A 39 36.34 -13.06 -16.22
N ILE A 40 36.88 -12.26 -15.28
CA ILE A 40 38.18 -11.59 -15.48
C ILE A 40 39.26 -12.12 -14.51
N ASN A 41 40.45 -12.37 -15.04
CA ASN A 41 41.63 -12.91 -14.34
C ASN A 41 42.21 -11.87 -13.36
N ARG A 42 42.73 -12.30 -12.20
CA ARG A 42 43.05 -11.42 -11.04
C ARG A 42 44.21 -10.45 -11.27
N ASP A 43 45.10 -10.69 -12.23
CA ASP A 43 46.36 -9.95 -12.37
C ASP A 43 46.25 -8.63 -13.18
N GLU A 44 45.13 -8.41 -13.90
CA GLU A 44 44.84 -7.16 -14.65
C GLU A 44 43.50 -6.51 -14.23
N PHE A 45 42.92 -7.01 -13.14
CA PHE A 45 41.54 -6.77 -12.73
C PHE A 45 41.23 -5.28 -12.47
N GLU A 46 42.19 -4.56 -11.86
CA GLU A 46 42.04 -3.16 -11.51
C GLU A 46 42.03 -2.23 -12.73
N SER A 47 42.98 -2.43 -13.65
CA SER A 47 43.06 -1.66 -14.88
C SER A 47 41.84 -1.92 -15.77
N ALA A 48 41.32 -3.14 -15.79
CA ALA A 48 40.14 -3.48 -16.59
C ALA A 48 38.85 -2.78 -16.10
N ILE A 49 38.56 -2.80 -14.78
CA ILE A 49 37.39 -2.09 -14.23
C ILE A 49 37.48 -0.60 -14.47
N LEU A 50 38.62 0.02 -14.16
CA LEU A 50 38.80 1.46 -14.32
C LEU A 50 38.72 1.85 -15.80
N THR A 51 39.20 1.00 -16.71
CA THR A 51 39.02 1.19 -18.16
C THR A 51 37.54 1.20 -18.55
N HIS A 52 36.74 0.25 -18.06
CA HIS A 52 35.30 0.22 -18.34
C HIS A 52 34.55 1.40 -17.72
N LEU A 53 34.93 1.82 -16.52
CA LEU A 53 34.37 3.02 -15.89
C LEU A 53 34.74 4.28 -16.69
N GLN A 54 35.99 4.40 -17.13
CA GLN A 54 36.45 5.52 -17.97
C GLN A 54 35.74 5.56 -19.32
N ALA A 55 35.48 4.40 -19.93
CA ALA A 55 34.73 4.25 -21.17
C ALA A 55 33.22 4.47 -21.01
N SER A 56 32.68 4.35 -19.79
CA SER A 56 31.24 4.52 -19.53
C SER A 56 30.76 5.95 -19.74
N ASP A 57 29.54 6.10 -20.23
CA ASP A 57 28.87 7.40 -20.37
C ASP A 57 28.13 7.80 -19.09
N VAL A 58 27.64 6.82 -18.33
CA VAL A 58 26.93 7.01 -17.05
C VAL A 58 27.38 5.97 -16.05
N VAL A 59 27.48 6.37 -14.78
CA VAL A 59 27.72 5.48 -13.65
C VAL A 59 26.46 5.37 -12.79
N LEU A 60 26.00 4.14 -12.56
CA LEU A 60 24.92 3.83 -11.63
C LEU A 60 25.53 3.26 -10.34
N VAL A 61 25.23 3.88 -9.20
CA VAL A 61 25.62 3.36 -7.88
C VAL A 61 24.41 2.69 -7.23
N VAL A 62 24.53 1.40 -6.92
CA VAL A 62 23.52 0.66 -6.17
C VAL A 62 23.72 0.91 -4.68
N VAL A 63 22.78 1.63 -4.08
CA VAL A 63 22.79 2.01 -2.66
C VAL A 63 21.91 1.04 -1.88
N THR A 64 22.56 0.22 -1.05
CA THR A 64 21.90 -0.66 -0.08
C THR A 64 22.54 -0.47 1.29
N GLU A 65 22.06 -1.20 2.30
CA GLU A 65 22.59 -1.27 3.66
C GLU A 65 24.08 -1.67 3.74
N HIS A 66 24.65 -2.20 2.64
CA HIS A 66 26.05 -2.62 2.58
C HIS A 66 26.95 -1.68 1.76
N THR A 67 26.39 -0.72 1.01
CA THR A 67 27.15 0.08 0.05
C THR A 67 28.14 1.02 0.73
N PHE A 68 27.72 1.70 1.80
CA PHE A 68 28.52 2.66 2.55
C PHE A 68 28.82 2.19 3.99
N ASP A 69 29.12 0.90 4.15
CA ASP A 69 29.52 0.32 5.44
C ASP A 69 30.66 1.13 6.10
N PRO A 70 30.45 1.79 7.25
CA PRO A 70 31.43 2.66 7.88
C PRO A 70 32.75 1.96 8.20
N ALA A 71 32.73 0.65 8.48
CA ALA A 71 33.93 -0.13 8.75
C ALA A 71 34.83 -0.30 7.51
N ARG A 72 34.33 0.04 6.31
CA ARG A 72 35.00 -0.22 5.04
C ARG A 72 35.15 1.02 4.18
N ILE A 73 34.11 1.85 4.07
CA ILE A 73 34.07 2.95 3.10
C ILE A 73 35.16 4.00 3.35
N HIS A 74 35.66 4.15 4.59
CA HIS A 74 36.76 5.05 4.92
C HIS A 74 38.15 4.51 4.57
N ARG A 75 38.26 3.25 4.13
CA ARG A 75 39.53 2.69 3.67
C ARG A 75 39.78 3.09 2.21
N ASP A 76 41.02 3.45 1.89
CA ASP A 76 41.37 3.87 0.51
C ASP A 76 41.33 2.72 -0.50
N ASP A 77 41.41 1.47 -0.01
CA ASP A 77 41.31 0.23 -0.78
C ASP A 77 39.87 -0.24 -1.04
N ASP A 78 38.84 0.47 -0.56
CA ASP A 78 37.45 0.09 -0.83
C ASP A 78 37.04 0.41 -2.27
N TRP A 79 36.66 -0.65 -2.99
CA TRP A 79 36.30 -0.59 -4.41
C TRP A 79 35.15 0.36 -4.73
N VAL A 80 34.08 0.37 -3.93
CA VAL A 80 32.92 1.25 -4.18
C VAL A 80 33.35 2.71 -4.02
N ARG A 81 34.17 3.02 -3.01
CA ARG A 81 34.76 4.36 -2.86
C ARG A 81 35.66 4.73 -4.04
N ARG A 82 36.51 3.81 -4.52
CA ARG A 82 37.40 4.06 -5.67
C ARG A 82 36.61 4.34 -6.95
N GLU A 83 35.58 3.57 -7.24
CA GLU A 83 34.71 3.75 -8.41
C GLU A 83 33.95 5.09 -8.35
N ILE A 84 33.36 5.42 -7.21
CA ILE A 84 32.66 6.70 -7.02
C ILE A 84 33.63 7.89 -7.14
N ARG A 85 34.82 7.79 -6.52
CA ARG A 85 35.87 8.81 -6.57
C ARG A 85 36.31 9.06 -8.01
N GLU A 86 36.59 8.00 -8.77
CA GLU A 86 37.00 8.12 -10.16
C GLU A 86 35.89 8.71 -11.03
N ALA A 87 34.64 8.27 -10.87
CA ALA A 87 33.49 8.83 -11.58
C ALA A 87 33.32 10.34 -11.31
N LEU A 88 33.50 10.76 -10.06
CA LEU A 88 33.46 12.17 -9.66
C LEU A 88 34.63 12.98 -10.25
N ASN A 89 35.85 12.44 -10.22
CA ASN A 89 37.04 13.07 -10.80
C ASN A 89 36.88 13.29 -12.32
N LEU A 90 36.35 12.29 -13.02
CA LEU A 90 36.05 12.34 -14.44
C LEU A 90 34.78 13.13 -14.78
N LYS A 91 34.09 13.67 -13.76
CA LYS A 91 32.82 14.42 -13.89
C LYS A 91 31.75 13.63 -14.66
N LYS A 92 31.73 12.30 -14.52
CA LYS A 92 30.71 11.45 -15.15
C LYS A 92 29.33 11.74 -14.54
N PRO A 93 28.24 11.64 -15.32
CA PRO A 93 26.89 11.55 -14.78
C PRO A 93 26.79 10.36 -13.83
N ILE A 94 26.26 10.59 -12.62
CA ILE A 94 26.05 9.56 -11.61
C ILE A 94 24.58 9.52 -11.25
N ALA A 95 23.96 8.35 -11.39
CA ALA A 95 22.63 8.03 -10.87
C ALA A 95 22.74 7.13 -9.64
N LEU A 96 21.79 7.25 -8.70
CA LEU A 96 21.72 6.35 -7.55
C LEU A 96 20.46 5.47 -7.62
N ALA A 97 20.65 4.16 -7.45
CA ALA A 97 19.58 3.20 -7.21
C ALA A 97 19.47 2.95 -5.71
N CYS A 98 18.53 3.64 -5.04
CA CYS A 98 18.31 3.62 -3.60
C CYS A 98 17.38 2.47 -3.19
N ILE A 99 17.96 1.29 -2.98
CA ILE A 99 17.23 0.08 -2.55
C ILE A 99 16.65 0.30 -1.16
N ASP A 100 15.38 -0.07 -0.97
CA ASP A 100 14.58 0.18 0.24
C ASP A 100 14.56 1.66 0.66
N GLY A 101 14.74 2.55 -0.33
CA GLY A 101 14.79 4.00 -0.12
C GLY A 101 16.04 4.49 0.62
N LEU A 102 17.12 3.71 0.68
CA LEU A 102 18.38 4.06 1.33
C LEU A 102 19.19 5.05 0.49
N PHE A 103 19.71 6.10 1.14
CA PHE A 103 20.56 7.12 0.51
C PHE A 103 21.97 7.11 1.10
N PRO A 104 22.98 7.65 0.38
CA PRO A 104 24.33 7.77 0.92
C PRO A 104 24.33 8.53 2.27
N PRO A 105 24.99 8.01 3.32
CA PRO A 105 24.95 8.57 4.67
C PRO A 105 25.66 9.93 4.74
N ALA A 106 25.46 10.65 5.85
CA ALA A 106 26.11 11.95 6.05
C ALA A 106 27.63 11.84 6.25
N ASP A 107 28.06 10.78 6.93
CA ASP A 107 29.46 10.46 7.19
C ASP A 107 30.05 9.67 6.00
N LEU A 108 30.70 10.40 5.10
CA LEU A 108 31.41 9.86 3.95
C LEU A 108 32.77 10.54 3.82
N PRO A 109 33.80 9.84 3.35
CA PRO A 109 35.09 10.44 3.00
C PRO A 109 34.93 11.63 2.05
N ASP A 110 35.78 12.64 2.23
CA ASP A 110 35.67 13.92 1.50
C ASP A 110 35.72 13.76 -0.01
N ASP A 111 36.52 12.80 -0.49
CA ASP A 111 36.70 12.50 -1.91
C ASP A 111 35.48 11.89 -2.60
N ILE A 112 34.52 11.36 -1.84
CA ILE A 112 33.25 10.82 -2.39
C ILE A 112 31.99 11.49 -1.82
N ARG A 113 32.13 12.39 -0.85
CA ARG A 113 31.01 13.08 -0.17
C ARG A 113 30.03 13.73 -1.16
N ALA A 114 30.53 14.21 -2.30
CA ALA A 114 29.72 14.83 -3.35
C ALA A 114 28.70 13.89 -3.99
N VAL A 115 28.83 12.56 -3.84
CA VAL A 115 27.84 11.58 -4.32
C VAL A 115 26.46 11.80 -3.68
N ARG A 116 26.39 12.38 -2.47
CA ARG A 116 25.14 12.71 -1.77
C ARG A 116 24.28 13.73 -2.50
N ASN A 117 24.90 14.54 -3.35
CA ASN A 117 24.21 15.58 -4.13
C ASN A 117 23.69 15.03 -5.46
N LYS A 118 23.93 13.75 -5.75
CA LYS A 118 23.43 13.09 -6.97
C LYS A 118 22.00 12.65 -6.75
N GLU A 119 21.20 12.74 -7.81
CA GLU A 119 19.81 12.34 -7.75
C GLU A 119 19.70 10.82 -7.62
N GLY A 120 18.90 10.37 -6.66
CA GLY A 120 18.65 8.95 -6.41
C GLY A 120 17.19 8.60 -6.59
N LYS A 121 16.92 7.49 -7.28
CA LYS A 121 15.57 6.93 -7.38
C LYS A 121 15.42 5.84 -6.33
N ARG A 122 14.31 5.91 -5.57
CA ARG A 122 13.96 4.91 -4.55
C ARG A 122 13.40 3.68 -5.25
N LEU A 123 13.94 2.52 -4.92
CA LEU A 123 13.41 1.24 -5.37
C LEU A 123 12.96 0.44 -4.17
N PHE A 124 11.69 0.06 -4.16
CA PHE A 124 11.08 -0.81 -3.17
C PHE A 124 10.67 -2.11 -3.87
N ALA A 125 10.69 -3.24 -3.15
CA ALA A 125 10.39 -4.55 -3.74
C ALA A 125 8.97 -4.61 -4.34
N GLU A 126 8.03 -3.86 -3.77
CA GLU A 126 6.61 -3.81 -4.12
C GLU A 126 6.37 -3.05 -5.43
N PHE A 127 7.29 -2.16 -5.82
CA PHE A 127 7.21 -1.32 -7.01
C PHE A 127 8.52 -1.35 -7.82
N PHE A 128 9.24 -2.47 -7.76
CA PHE A 128 10.62 -2.52 -8.24
C PHE A 128 10.73 -2.20 -9.74
N ASP A 129 9.79 -2.68 -10.56
CA ASP A 129 9.79 -2.46 -12.00
C ASP A 129 9.39 -1.01 -12.38
N VAL A 130 8.47 -0.41 -11.62
CA VAL A 130 8.13 1.02 -11.76
C VAL A 130 9.34 1.88 -11.35
N GLY A 131 9.99 1.53 -10.24
CA GLY A 131 11.25 2.15 -9.80
C GLY A 131 12.36 2.02 -10.84
N CYS A 132 12.47 0.86 -11.52
CA CYS A 132 13.40 0.64 -12.62
C CYS A 132 13.07 1.51 -13.83
N THR A 133 11.79 1.71 -14.15
CA THR A 133 11.37 2.61 -15.24
C THR A 133 11.75 4.06 -14.93
N LEU A 134 11.46 4.54 -13.72
CA LEU A 134 11.84 5.90 -13.29
C LEU A 134 13.35 6.10 -13.25
N LEU A 135 14.08 5.06 -12.82
CA LEU A 135 15.55 5.04 -12.85
C LEU A 135 16.08 5.05 -14.30
N ALA A 136 15.47 4.28 -15.21
CA ALA A 136 15.82 4.27 -16.62
C ALA A 136 15.59 5.64 -17.26
N THR A 137 14.47 6.30 -17.00
CA THR A 137 14.20 7.67 -17.48
C THR A 137 15.25 8.66 -16.98
N HIS A 138 15.64 8.55 -15.71
CA HIS A 138 16.69 9.40 -15.15
C HIS A 138 18.05 9.15 -15.80
N ILE A 139 18.46 7.88 -15.93
CA ILE A 139 19.70 7.47 -16.61
C ILE A 139 19.71 7.93 -18.08
N ALA A 140 18.60 7.75 -18.79
CA ALA A 140 18.41 8.20 -20.17
C ALA A 140 18.61 9.71 -20.29
N THR A 141 18.05 10.47 -19.35
CA THR A 141 18.17 11.93 -19.31
C THR A 141 19.60 12.37 -19.07
N ILE A 142 20.27 11.86 -18.03
CA ILE A 142 21.61 12.33 -17.66
C ILE A 142 22.71 11.79 -18.59
N GLY A 143 22.46 10.65 -19.23
CA GLY A 143 23.40 9.98 -20.13
C GLY A 143 23.19 10.22 -21.61
N ASN A 144 22.08 10.89 -21.96
CA ASN A 144 21.59 10.98 -23.34
C ASN A 144 21.51 9.59 -24.00
N ILE A 145 20.86 8.65 -23.31
CA ILE A 145 20.68 7.26 -23.74
C ILE A 145 19.25 7.08 -24.23
N SER A 146 19.08 6.52 -25.43
CA SER A 146 17.76 6.22 -25.99
C SER A 146 17.10 5.02 -25.30
N PHE A 147 15.77 5.01 -25.24
CA PHE A 147 15.01 3.81 -24.91
C PHE A 147 15.02 2.82 -26.08
N ARG A 148 14.95 1.52 -25.78
CA ARG A 148 14.78 0.51 -26.83
C ARG A 148 13.40 0.63 -27.47
N THR A 149 13.36 0.85 -28.77
CA THR A 149 12.15 0.66 -29.57
C THR A 149 11.84 -0.84 -29.64
N ALA A 150 10.58 -1.22 -29.41
CA ALA A 150 10.13 -2.60 -29.47
C ALA A 150 10.30 -3.16 -30.90
N ALA A 151 11.46 -3.73 -31.18
CA ALA A 151 11.71 -4.54 -32.36
C ALA A 151 11.31 -5.97 -32.03
N LEU A 152 10.23 -6.44 -32.67
CA LEU A 152 9.90 -7.85 -32.73
C LEU A 152 11.02 -8.61 -33.47
N SER A 153 11.36 -9.79 -32.93
CA SER A 153 12.09 -10.93 -33.53
C SER A 153 13.58 -11.13 -33.13
N PRO A 154 14.13 -12.37 -33.22
CA PRO A 154 14.06 -13.35 -32.14
C PRO A 154 15.46 -13.85 -31.72
N ALA A 155 15.64 -14.21 -30.44
CA ALA A 155 16.80 -14.98 -29.99
C ALA A 155 16.32 -16.22 -29.24
N GLN A 156 16.81 -17.39 -29.67
CA GLN A 156 16.47 -18.71 -29.14
C GLN A 156 16.80 -18.86 -27.66
N PRO A 157 15.88 -19.37 -26.81
CA PRO A 157 16.22 -19.94 -25.52
C PRO A 157 16.35 -21.47 -25.61
N THR A 158 17.36 -21.95 -24.91
CA THR A 158 17.57 -23.34 -24.51
C THR A 158 16.31 -23.96 -23.88
N VAL A 159 15.99 -25.18 -24.29
CA VAL A 159 14.80 -25.96 -23.90
C VAL A 159 14.71 -26.16 -22.37
N PRO A 160 13.68 -25.62 -21.70
CA PRO A 160 13.24 -26.11 -20.39
C PRO A 160 12.32 -27.32 -20.57
N ALA A 161 12.31 -28.21 -19.59
CA ALA A 161 11.49 -29.42 -19.61
C ALA A 161 10.00 -29.09 -19.76
N VAL A 162 9.33 -29.81 -20.68
CA VAL A 162 7.89 -29.69 -20.95
C VAL A 162 7.09 -29.99 -19.67
N PRO A 163 6.21 -29.08 -19.20
CA PRO A 163 5.34 -29.34 -18.07
C PRO A 163 4.33 -30.45 -18.40
N SER A 164 4.02 -31.32 -17.44
CA SER A 164 2.97 -32.34 -17.59
C SER A 164 1.60 -31.74 -17.91
N SER A 165 0.76 -32.48 -18.65
CA SER A 165 -0.58 -32.02 -19.11
C SER A 165 -1.54 -31.62 -17.97
N SER A 166 -1.38 -32.20 -16.78
CA SER A 166 -2.14 -31.84 -15.57
C SER A 166 -1.80 -30.44 -15.03
N THR A 167 -0.56 -30.00 -15.16
CA THR A 167 -0.08 -28.68 -14.70
C THR A 167 -0.55 -27.56 -15.60
N VAL A 168 -0.60 -27.82 -16.91
CA VAL A 168 -1.09 -26.87 -17.92
C VAL A 168 -2.59 -26.59 -17.74
N GLN A 169 -3.39 -27.64 -17.50
CA GLN A 169 -4.84 -27.47 -17.29
C GLN A 169 -5.14 -26.63 -16.03
N ALA A 170 -4.40 -26.87 -14.94
CA ALA A 170 -4.53 -26.08 -13.72
C ALA A 170 -4.14 -24.59 -13.93
N ARG A 171 -3.05 -24.34 -14.66
CA ARG A 171 -2.62 -22.98 -15.02
C ARG A 171 -3.62 -22.27 -15.92
N ARG A 172 -4.21 -22.98 -16.89
CA ARG A 172 -5.25 -22.44 -17.76
C ARG A 172 -6.47 -21.97 -16.95
N VAL A 173 -6.99 -22.83 -16.09
CA VAL A 173 -8.14 -22.47 -15.21
C VAL A 173 -7.79 -21.26 -14.35
N LYS A 174 -6.58 -21.22 -13.78
CA LYS A 174 -6.11 -20.07 -13.01
C LYS A 174 -6.11 -18.78 -13.83
N ILE A 175 -5.58 -18.80 -15.05
CA ILE A 175 -5.53 -17.63 -15.93
C ILE A 175 -6.95 -17.18 -16.32
N GLU A 176 -7.84 -18.11 -16.65
CA GLU A 176 -9.24 -17.81 -16.95
C GLU A 176 -9.94 -17.15 -15.75
N THR A 177 -9.74 -17.68 -14.53
CA THR A 177 -10.26 -17.06 -13.30
C THR A 177 -9.69 -15.67 -13.04
N LEU A 178 -8.39 -15.46 -13.26
CA LEU A 178 -7.75 -14.15 -13.07
C LEU A 178 -8.31 -13.13 -14.07
N MET A 179 -8.45 -13.50 -15.33
CA MET A 179 -9.07 -12.68 -16.38
C MET A 179 -10.52 -12.34 -16.05
N GLU A 180 -11.30 -13.32 -15.59
CA GLU A 180 -12.70 -13.13 -15.18
C GLU A 180 -12.84 -12.23 -13.93
N SER A 181 -11.88 -12.32 -13.01
CA SER A 181 -11.85 -11.53 -11.76
C SER A 181 -11.31 -10.10 -11.92
N GLY A 182 -10.79 -9.75 -13.09
CA GLY A 182 -10.18 -8.45 -13.36
C GLY A 182 -8.75 -8.28 -12.83
N ASP A 183 -8.09 -9.37 -12.41
CA ASP A 183 -6.67 -9.34 -12.02
C ASP A 183 -5.76 -9.53 -13.22
N TYR A 184 -5.75 -8.50 -14.06
CA TYR A 184 -5.00 -8.51 -15.30
C TYR A 184 -3.48 -8.53 -15.07
N ALA A 185 -2.98 -7.99 -13.96
CA ALA A 185 -1.55 -7.99 -13.66
C ALA A 185 -1.04 -9.41 -13.37
N GLN A 186 -1.74 -10.18 -12.54
CA GLN A 186 -1.38 -11.56 -12.29
C GLN A 186 -1.69 -12.46 -13.50
N ALA A 187 -2.75 -12.18 -14.26
CA ALA A 187 -3.03 -12.89 -15.50
C ALA A 187 -1.87 -12.74 -16.50
N VAL A 188 -1.36 -11.51 -16.68
CA VAL A 188 -0.16 -11.24 -17.49
C VAL A 188 1.04 -12.04 -16.98
N PHE A 189 1.32 -12.02 -15.68
CA PHE A 189 2.43 -12.76 -15.10
C PHE A 189 2.34 -14.28 -15.34
N GLU A 190 1.16 -14.87 -15.13
CA GLU A 190 0.95 -16.30 -15.37
C GLU A 190 1.05 -16.67 -16.85
N LEU A 191 0.58 -15.79 -17.75
CA LEU A 191 0.67 -15.95 -19.20
C LEU A 191 2.12 -15.82 -19.69
N GLU A 192 2.87 -14.83 -19.22
CA GLU A 192 4.31 -14.67 -19.51
C GLU A 192 5.10 -15.88 -19.02
N SER A 193 4.91 -16.29 -17.76
CA SER A 193 5.55 -17.49 -17.18
C SER A 193 5.23 -18.75 -17.97
N LEU A 194 4.00 -18.89 -18.48
CA LEU A 194 3.58 -20.04 -19.27
C LEU A 194 4.22 -20.02 -20.66
N LEU A 195 4.28 -18.88 -21.32
CA LEU A 195 4.94 -18.73 -22.63
C LEU A 195 6.45 -18.94 -22.53
N GLU A 196 7.09 -18.46 -21.47
CA GLU A 196 8.51 -18.68 -21.18
C GLU A 196 8.86 -20.16 -20.96
N SER A 197 7.90 -20.98 -20.51
CA SER A 197 8.08 -22.44 -20.40
C SER A 197 8.10 -23.17 -21.75
N GLY A 198 7.91 -22.44 -22.87
CA GLY A 198 7.83 -23.01 -24.21
C GLY A 198 6.47 -23.58 -24.57
N PHE A 199 5.43 -23.25 -23.81
CA PHE A 199 4.07 -23.75 -24.03
C PHE A 199 3.51 -23.33 -25.40
N LYS A 200 2.97 -24.29 -26.15
CA LYS A 200 2.25 -24.06 -27.41
C LYS A 200 1.00 -24.94 -27.46
N SER A 201 -0.14 -24.35 -27.83
CA SER A 201 -1.40 -25.08 -27.98
C SER A 201 -2.11 -24.71 -29.28
N ARG A 202 -2.71 -25.70 -29.94
CA ARG A 202 -3.56 -25.49 -31.13
C ARG A 202 -4.98 -25.01 -30.78
N PHE A 203 -5.39 -25.12 -29.52
CA PHE A 203 -6.77 -24.88 -29.08
C PHE A 203 -6.89 -23.73 -28.08
N TRP A 204 -5.77 -23.20 -27.58
CA TRP A 204 -5.76 -22.14 -26.58
C TRP A 204 -4.56 -21.21 -26.83
N ASN A 205 -4.85 -19.99 -27.31
CA ASN A 205 -3.85 -19.04 -27.76
C ASN A 205 -3.42 -18.11 -26.62
N ALA A 206 -2.43 -18.54 -25.84
CA ALA A 206 -1.91 -17.78 -24.70
C ALA A 206 -1.29 -16.42 -25.11
N GLU A 207 -0.68 -16.30 -26.29
CA GLU A 207 -0.12 -15.03 -26.77
C GLU A 207 -1.21 -13.98 -27.01
N SER A 208 -2.34 -14.38 -27.61
CA SER A 208 -3.47 -13.47 -27.81
C SER A 208 -4.10 -13.02 -26.49
N ILE A 209 -4.25 -13.95 -25.54
CA ILE A 209 -4.82 -13.65 -24.21
C ILE A 209 -3.85 -12.75 -23.43
N LEU A 210 -2.53 -12.92 -23.58
CA LEU A 210 -1.54 -12.04 -22.97
C LEU A 210 -1.68 -10.60 -23.46
N VAL A 211 -1.82 -10.40 -24.78
CA VAL A 211 -2.02 -9.06 -25.35
C VAL A 211 -3.27 -8.40 -24.79
N GLU A 212 -4.38 -9.14 -24.72
CA GLU A 212 -5.63 -8.67 -24.13
C GLU A 212 -5.47 -8.34 -22.64
N ALA A 213 -4.80 -9.20 -21.87
CA ALA A 213 -4.53 -8.99 -20.45
C ALA A 213 -3.65 -7.76 -20.19
N ILE A 214 -2.61 -7.53 -21.01
CA ILE A 214 -1.76 -6.34 -20.93
C ILE A 214 -2.59 -5.08 -21.19
N GLN A 215 -3.43 -5.10 -22.23
CA GLN A 215 -4.28 -3.97 -22.56
C GLN A 215 -5.24 -3.64 -21.41
N LEU A 216 -5.94 -4.65 -20.87
CA LEU A 216 -6.89 -4.49 -19.76
C LEU A 216 -6.19 -4.02 -18.47
N ARG A 217 -4.98 -4.52 -18.19
CA ARG A 217 -4.13 -4.05 -17.07
C ARG A 217 -3.80 -2.57 -17.21
N ASP A 218 -3.36 -2.15 -18.40
CA ASP A 218 -2.93 -0.77 -18.65
C ASP A 218 -4.12 0.20 -18.69
N GLU A 219 -5.30 -0.27 -19.15
CA GLU A 219 -6.57 0.45 -19.02
C GLU A 219 -7.00 0.61 -17.56
N SER A 220 -6.91 -0.45 -16.75
CA SER A 220 -7.19 -0.41 -15.32
C SER A 220 -6.26 0.54 -14.56
N ALA A 221 -4.95 0.51 -14.85
CA ALA A 221 -3.98 1.40 -14.22
C ALA A 221 -4.20 2.89 -14.56
N ARG A 222 -4.54 3.18 -15.82
CA ARG A 222 -4.92 4.55 -16.24
C ARG A 222 -6.18 5.02 -15.54
N HIS A 223 -7.15 4.13 -15.36
CA HIS A 223 -8.39 4.44 -14.68
C HIS A 223 -8.18 4.76 -13.19
N ASP A 224 -7.34 3.98 -12.51
CA ASP A 224 -6.97 4.23 -11.11
C ASP A 224 -6.22 5.56 -10.92
N GLN A 225 -5.38 5.93 -11.89
CA GLN A 225 -4.70 7.23 -11.88
C GLN A 225 -5.71 8.38 -12.01
N MET A 226 -6.63 8.27 -12.97
CA MET A 226 -7.70 9.25 -13.18
C MET A 226 -8.57 9.47 -11.91
N LEU A 227 -8.83 8.42 -11.12
CA LEU A 227 -9.53 8.53 -9.84
C LEU A 227 -8.74 9.32 -8.78
N ARG A 228 -7.42 9.12 -8.73
CA ARG A 228 -6.54 9.84 -7.80
C ARG A 228 -6.48 11.32 -8.15
N ASP A 229 -6.27 11.62 -9.43
CA ASP A 229 -6.20 13.00 -9.91
C ASP A 229 -7.53 13.73 -9.65
N TYR A 230 -8.67 13.08 -9.92
CA TYR A 230 -9.99 13.62 -9.55
C TYR A 230 -10.11 13.92 -8.05
N ALA A 231 -9.76 12.97 -7.19
CA ALA A 231 -9.86 13.14 -5.73
C ALA A 231 -8.94 14.26 -5.21
N GLU A 232 -7.75 14.39 -5.78
CA GLU A 232 -6.79 15.44 -5.43
C GLU A 232 -7.31 16.82 -5.81
N ILE A 233 -7.83 16.99 -7.04
CA ILE A 233 -8.35 18.27 -7.50
C ILE A 233 -9.57 18.71 -6.67
N VAL A 234 -10.49 17.77 -6.36
CA VAL A 234 -11.64 18.05 -5.49
C VAL A 234 -11.21 18.44 -4.06
N SER A 235 -10.13 17.85 -3.55
CA SER A 235 -9.55 18.22 -2.25
C SER A 235 -8.97 19.63 -2.29
N MET A 236 -8.22 19.98 -3.34
CA MET A 236 -7.65 21.31 -3.54
C MET A 236 -8.75 22.38 -3.60
N GLU A 237 -9.85 22.09 -4.31
CA GLU A 237 -10.99 23.00 -4.46
C GLU A 237 -11.65 23.37 -3.13
N ARG A 238 -11.81 22.38 -2.24
CA ARG A 238 -12.36 22.58 -0.89
C ARG A 238 -11.45 23.42 0.01
N LEU A 239 -10.15 23.39 -0.23
CA LEU A 239 -9.14 24.13 0.53
C LEU A 239 -8.84 25.52 -0.05
N ALA A 240 -9.35 25.84 -1.24
CA ALA A 240 -9.02 27.05 -2.00
C ALA A 240 -9.70 28.32 -1.45
N LYS A 241 -9.17 28.83 -0.33
CA LYS A 241 -9.64 30.07 0.31
C LYS A 241 -9.08 31.34 -0.35
N SER A 242 -7.94 31.27 -1.05
CA SER A 242 -7.30 32.40 -1.72
C SER A 242 -7.52 32.41 -3.24
N SER A 243 -7.40 33.58 -3.88
CA SER A 243 -7.49 33.70 -5.34
C SER A 243 -6.43 32.87 -6.07
N ARG A 244 -5.21 32.79 -5.51
CA ARG A 244 -4.12 31.97 -6.04
C ARG A 244 -4.44 30.47 -6.03
N LEU A 245 -5.00 29.95 -4.93
CA LEU A 245 -5.39 28.53 -4.84
C LEU A 245 -6.55 28.22 -5.78
N ARG A 246 -7.51 29.15 -5.94
CA ARG A 246 -8.60 28.99 -6.91
C ARG A 246 -8.11 28.91 -8.35
N GLN A 247 -7.09 29.67 -8.71
CA GLN A 247 -6.46 29.57 -10.03
C GLN A 247 -5.78 28.21 -10.23
N GLN A 248 -5.04 27.72 -9.22
CA GLN A 248 -4.39 26.40 -9.29
C GLN A 248 -5.39 25.25 -9.45
N VAL A 249 -6.57 25.36 -8.82
CA VAL A 249 -7.65 24.39 -8.99
C VAL A 249 -8.22 24.44 -10.42
N ALA A 250 -8.42 25.63 -10.98
CA ALA A 250 -8.89 25.79 -12.35
C ALA A 250 -7.90 25.20 -13.38
N ASP A 251 -6.60 25.47 -13.19
CA ASP A 251 -5.53 24.93 -14.04
C ASP A 251 -5.47 23.40 -13.95
N ALA A 252 -5.63 22.83 -12.75
CA ALA A 252 -5.65 21.38 -12.55
C ALA A 252 -6.86 20.71 -13.20
N TRP A 253 -8.05 21.32 -13.10
CA TRP A 253 -9.25 20.86 -13.83
C TRP A 253 -9.07 20.92 -15.35
N GLN A 254 -8.40 21.96 -15.86
CA GLN A 254 -8.11 22.08 -17.29
C GLN A 254 -7.16 20.97 -17.75
N GLN A 255 -6.09 20.72 -16.99
CA GLN A 255 -5.14 19.66 -17.28
C GLN A 255 -5.80 18.27 -17.25
N PHE A 256 -6.65 18.00 -16.26
CA PHE A 256 -7.40 16.76 -16.15
C PHE A 256 -8.25 16.48 -17.39
N ARG A 257 -8.91 17.50 -17.95
CA ARG A 257 -9.73 17.37 -19.18
C ARG A 257 -8.90 17.22 -20.45
N ILE A 258 -7.69 17.78 -20.50
CA ILE A 258 -6.74 17.57 -21.61
C ILE A 258 -6.31 16.09 -21.66
N GLU A 259 -6.02 15.51 -20.49
CA GLU A 259 -5.61 14.12 -20.35
C GLU A 259 -6.78 13.14 -20.52
N ASN A 260 -8.02 13.61 -20.29
CA ASN A 260 -9.23 12.82 -20.33
C ASN A 260 -10.33 13.51 -21.18
N PRO A 261 -10.17 13.55 -22.52
CA PRO A 261 -11.02 14.32 -23.43
C PRO A 261 -12.48 13.85 -23.50
N GLN A 262 -12.80 12.68 -22.94
CA GLN A 262 -14.17 12.20 -22.75
C GLN A 262 -14.98 13.03 -21.73
N PHE A 263 -14.34 13.91 -20.96
CA PHE A 263 -14.98 14.81 -20.00
C PHE A 263 -14.94 16.26 -20.47
N THR A 264 -16.06 16.96 -20.32
CA THR A 264 -16.21 18.35 -20.81
C THR A 264 -16.54 19.32 -19.68
N GLU A 265 -16.56 20.63 -19.95
CA GLU A 265 -17.01 21.65 -18.98
C GLU A 265 -18.51 21.53 -18.64
N ALA A 266 -19.30 20.81 -19.45
CA ALA A 266 -20.71 20.54 -19.18
C ALA A 266 -20.94 19.40 -18.19
N ASP A 267 -19.89 18.65 -17.83
CA ASP A 267 -19.96 17.59 -16.82
C ASP A 267 -19.74 18.21 -15.44
N ASP A 268 -20.82 18.39 -14.67
CA ASP A 268 -20.74 18.82 -13.28
C ASP A 268 -20.04 17.77 -12.39
N TYR A 269 -19.63 18.14 -11.17
CA TYR A 269 -18.88 17.26 -10.27
C TYR A 269 -19.55 15.91 -10.03
N GLU A 270 -20.89 15.88 -10.02
CA GLU A 270 -21.70 14.70 -9.77
C GLU A 270 -21.83 13.81 -11.02
N GLY A 271 -21.91 14.42 -12.21
CA GLY A 271 -21.84 13.77 -13.51
C GLY A 271 -20.45 13.19 -13.80
N LEU A 272 -19.38 13.91 -13.43
CA LEU A 272 -18.01 13.42 -13.54
C LEU A 272 -17.76 12.22 -12.63
N PHE A 273 -18.21 12.29 -11.36
CA PHE A 273 -18.12 11.17 -10.42
C PHE A 273 -18.88 9.93 -10.92
N LYS A 274 -20.09 10.12 -11.47
CA LYS A 274 -20.88 9.02 -12.07
C LYS A 274 -20.24 8.45 -13.34
N LYS A 275 -19.61 9.28 -14.19
CA LYS A 275 -18.94 8.80 -15.41
C LYS A 275 -17.59 8.12 -15.13
N ILE A 276 -16.80 8.66 -14.19
CA ILE A 276 -15.55 8.05 -13.71
C ILE A 276 -15.89 6.74 -12.97
N GLY A 277 -16.88 6.76 -12.07
CA GLY A 277 -17.39 5.55 -11.42
C GLY A 277 -18.00 4.54 -12.40
N GLY A 278 -18.54 4.97 -13.54
CA GLY A 278 -19.13 4.09 -14.56
C GLY A 278 -18.11 3.26 -15.36
N VAL A 279 -16.85 3.72 -15.45
CA VAL A 279 -15.76 2.97 -16.13
C VAL A 279 -15.05 2.01 -15.16
N TYR A 280 -15.04 2.34 -13.86
CA TYR A 280 -14.60 1.48 -12.75
C TYR A 280 -15.32 0.12 -12.71
N LEU A 281 -16.58 0.08 -13.18
CA LEU A 281 -17.46 -1.08 -13.15
C LEU A 281 -17.30 -2.02 -14.35
N LYS A 282 -16.79 -1.51 -15.48
CA LYS A 282 -16.52 -2.33 -16.68
C LYS A 282 -15.24 -3.14 -16.59
N LEU A 283 -14.28 -2.74 -15.75
CA LEU A 283 -12.94 -3.35 -15.63
C LEU A 283 -12.86 -4.48 -14.58
N ARG A 284 -13.93 -4.72 -13.79
CA ARG A 284 -13.95 -5.76 -12.74
C ARG A 284 -15.06 -6.80 -12.90
N ASN A 285 -15.70 -6.87 -14.07
CA ASN A 285 -16.74 -7.84 -14.37
C ASN A 285 -17.85 -7.88 -13.29
N ILE A 286 -18.16 -6.73 -12.69
CA ILE A 286 -19.15 -6.61 -11.61
C ILE A 286 -20.51 -6.96 -12.20
N THR A 287 -21.19 -7.90 -11.58
CA THR A 287 -22.52 -8.33 -12.02
C THR A 287 -23.53 -7.18 -11.86
N ALA A 288 -24.56 -7.16 -12.70
CA ALA A 288 -25.63 -6.16 -12.58
C ALA A 288 -26.28 -6.18 -11.18
N GLU A 289 -26.33 -7.35 -10.54
CA GLU A 289 -26.86 -7.47 -9.17
C GLU A 289 -25.91 -6.86 -8.13
N GLN A 290 -24.60 -7.12 -8.22
CA GLN A 290 -23.63 -6.45 -7.34
C GLN A 290 -23.72 -4.93 -7.50
N GLN A 291 -23.83 -4.42 -8.72
CA GLN A 291 -24.00 -2.99 -8.96
C GLN A 291 -25.26 -2.44 -8.28
N ARG A 292 -26.41 -3.10 -8.51
CA ARG A 292 -27.68 -2.71 -7.91
C ARG A 292 -27.61 -2.67 -6.37
N LEU A 293 -26.92 -3.64 -5.76
CA LEU A 293 -26.73 -3.69 -4.31
C LEU A 293 -25.80 -2.56 -3.82
N LEU A 294 -24.75 -2.22 -4.56
CA LEU A 294 -23.88 -1.09 -4.23
C LEU A 294 -24.64 0.24 -4.30
N ASP A 295 -25.48 0.43 -5.32
CA ASP A 295 -26.31 1.64 -5.47
C ASP A 295 -27.26 1.81 -4.28
N ILE A 296 -27.84 0.72 -3.78
CA ILE A 296 -28.65 0.74 -2.56
C ILE A 296 -27.78 1.06 -1.35
N MET A 297 -26.69 0.32 -1.19
CA MET A 297 -25.83 0.34 -0.01
C MET A 297 -25.17 1.72 0.22
N LEU A 298 -24.82 2.43 -0.86
CA LEU A 298 -24.06 3.67 -0.80
C LEU A 298 -24.92 4.93 -0.96
N ASP A 299 -26.25 4.80 -0.96
CA ASP A 299 -27.19 5.91 -1.08
C ASP A 299 -27.97 6.15 0.23
N PRO A 300 -27.39 6.90 1.18
CA PRO A 300 -28.04 7.23 2.45
C PRO A 300 -29.22 8.20 2.31
N ARG A 301 -29.44 8.80 1.12
CA ARG A 301 -30.54 9.74 0.88
C ARG A 301 -31.84 8.99 0.61
N HIS A 302 -31.77 7.87 -0.09
CA HIS A 302 -32.94 7.10 -0.50
C HIS A 302 -33.16 5.81 0.31
N TYR A 303 -32.13 5.28 0.96
CA TYR A 303 -32.22 4.02 1.71
C TYR A 303 -31.84 4.17 3.18
N ASP A 304 -32.70 3.63 4.04
CA ASP A 304 -32.46 3.60 5.49
C ASP A 304 -31.30 2.65 5.86
N PRO A 305 -30.74 2.74 7.09
CA PRO A 305 -29.61 1.91 7.49
C PRO A 305 -29.87 0.39 7.41
N LYS A 306 -31.11 -0.06 7.64
CA LYS A 306 -31.45 -1.49 7.58
C LYS A 306 -31.49 -1.99 6.14
N GLN A 307 -32.02 -1.19 5.22
CA GLN A 307 -32.01 -1.49 3.78
C GLN A 307 -30.59 -1.54 3.24
N ARG A 308 -29.73 -0.59 3.63
CA ARG A 308 -28.30 -0.59 3.27
C ARG A 308 -27.55 -1.77 3.86
N ALA A 309 -27.82 -2.13 5.12
CA ALA A 309 -27.25 -3.31 5.75
C ALA A 309 -27.69 -4.61 5.06
N GLU A 310 -28.94 -4.71 4.60
CA GLU A 310 -29.43 -5.85 3.83
C GLU A 310 -28.72 -5.97 2.47
N ALA A 311 -28.48 -4.86 1.78
CA ALA A 311 -27.70 -4.87 0.56
C ALA A 311 -26.26 -5.34 0.80
N GLY A 312 -25.63 -4.87 1.90
CA GLY A 312 -24.31 -5.34 2.33
C GLY A 312 -24.26 -6.84 2.64
N ARG A 313 -25.30 -7.40 3.28
CA ARG A 313 -25.41 -8.84 3.53
C ARG A 313 -25.46 -9.64 2.23
N LYS A 314 -26.27 -9.20 1.26
CA LYS A 314 -26.34 -9.85 -0.05
C LYS A 314 -25.01 -9.79 -0.80
N LEU A 315 -24.28 -8.66 -0.71
CA LEU A 315 -22.93 -8.55 -1.25
C LEU A 315 -21.95 -9.53 -0.59
N SER A 316 -22.11 -9.82 0.71
CA SER A 316 -21.31 -10.87 1.36
C SER A 316 -21.50 -12.23 0.68
N ASP A 317 -22.73 -12.57 0.28
CA ASP A 317 -23.06 -13.89 -0.29
C ASP A 317 -22.54 -14.04 -1.72
N ILE A 318 -22.67 -13.00 -2.55
CA ILE A 318 -22.32 -13.04 -3.97
C ILE A 318 -20.93 -12.48 -4.28
N GLY A 319 -20.20 -12.03 -3.26
CA GLY A 319 -18.90 -11.38 -3.36
C GLY A 319 -19.02 -9.86 -3.37
N ASP A 320 -18.36 -9.21 -2.40
CA ASP A 320 -18.31 -7.75 -2.30
C ASP A 320 -17.14 -7.23 -3.16
N PRO A 321 -17.41 -6.48 -4.24
CA PRO A 321 -16.37 -6.09 -5.20
C PRO A 321 -15.60 -4.84 -4.76
N ARG A 322 -15.96 -4.23 -3.62
CA ARG A 322 -15.38 -2.95 -3.19
C ARG A 322 -13.92 -3.13 -2.76
N PRO A 323 -13.03 -2.18 -3.13
CA PRO A 323 -11.65 -2.20 -2.66
C PRO A 323 -11.57 -2.10 -1.15
N GLY A 324 -10.56 -2.74 -0.57
CA GLY A 324 -10.30 -2.67 0.85
C GLY A 324 -11.24 -3.52 1.72
N VAL A 325 -12.09 -4.36 1.11
CA VAL A 325 -13.07 -5.22 1.82
C VAL A 325 -12.66 -6.69 1.80
N GLY A 326 -12.22 -7.17 0.63
CA GLY A 326 -11.91 -8.57 0.37
C GLY A 326 -10.42 -8.90 0.47
N LEU A 327 -10.00 -9.87 -0.33
CA LEU A 327 -8.60 -10.26 -0.49
C LEU A 327 -8.11 -9.83 -1.86
N ARG A 328 -6.81 -9.58 -1.95
CA ARG A 328 -6.07 -9.56 -3.20
C ARG A 328 -6.07 -10.97 -3.82
N PRO A 329 -5.76 -11.08 -5.11
CA PRO A 329 -5.72 -12.38 -5.80
C PRO A 329 -4.61 -13.32 -5.30
N ASP A 330 -3.56 -12.76 -4.71
CA ASP A 330 -2.52 -13.49 -3.98
C ASP A 330 -3.00 -14.04 -2.61
N GLY A 331 -4.25 -13.78 -2.22
CA GLY A 331 -4.88 -14.22 -0.97
C GLY A 331 -4.57 -13.34 0.24
N ILE A 332 -3.79 -12.27 0.08
CA ILE A 332 -3.46 -11.31 1.16
C ILE A 332 -4.61 -10.30 1.29
N PRO A 333 -4.91 -9.76 2.49
CA PRO A 333 -5.89 -8.69 2.66
C PRO A 333 -5.72 -7.55 1.66
N ASP A 334 -6.80 -7.22 0.93
CA ASP A 334 -6.86 -5.99 0.13
C ASP A 334 -7.18 -4.83 1.07
N LEU A 335 -6.33 -3.80 1.10
CA LEU A 335 -6.44 -2.68 2.04
C LEU A 335 -6.53 -1.37 1.28
N LEU A 336 -7.54 -0.57 1.60
CA LEU A 336 -7.64 0.79 1.10
C LEU A 336 -7.16 1.76 2.18
N TRP A 337 -6.09 2.51 1.88
CA TRP A 337 -5.44 3.41 2.82
C TRP A 337 -5.94 4.85 2.67
N CYS A 338 -6.18 5.50 3.80
CA CYS A 338 -6.47 6.92 3.91
C CYS A 338 -5.25 7.63 4.53
N GLU A 339 -4.74 8.65 3.84
CA GLU A 339 -3.66 9.48 4.37
C GLU A 339 -4.19 10.46 5.43
N VAL A 340 -3.53 10.48 6.59
CA VAL A 340 -3.75 11.48 7.63
C VAL A 340 -2.50 12.37 7.71
N PRO A 341 -2.57 13.62 7.24
CA PRO A 341 -1.41 14.52 7.17
C PRO A 341 -0.80 14.81 8.54
N ALA A 342 0.51 15.07 8.56
CA ALA A 342 1.18 15.58 9.74
C ALA A 342 0.57 16.92 10.19
N GLY A 343 0.50 17.16 11.50
CA GLY A 343 0.08 18.44 12.01
C GLY A 343 -0.47 18.40 13.43
N THR A 344 -0.58 19.59 14.00
CA THR A 344 -1.17 19.86 15.31
C THR A 344 -2.68 19.76 15.26
N CYS A 345 -3.27 19.04 16.21
CA CYS A 345 -4.72 18.90 16.34
C CYS A 345 -5.17 18.99 17.81
N GLN A 346 -6.44 19.31 18.00
CA GLN A 346 -7.12 19.23 19.30
C GLN A 346 -7.70 17.82 19.47
N LEU A 347 -7.25 17.13 20.51
CA LEU A 347 -7.83 15.86 20.94
C LEU A 347 -8.53 16.02 22.29
N GLY A 348 -9.35 15.05 22.65
CA GLY A 348 -10.16 15.04 23.86
C GLY A 348 -11.28 16.07 23.85
N SER A 349 -12.03 16.12 24.94
CA SER A 349 -13.09 17.10 25.14
C SER A 349 -13.21 17.44 26.63
N LYS A 350 -13.76 18.63 26.92
CA LYS A 350 -14.04 19.06 28.31
C LYS A 350 -15.11 18.19 28.98
N GLU A 351 -15.90 17.47 28.19
CA GLU A 351 -16.96 16.58 28.67
C GLU A 351 -16.43 15.23 29.20
N TYR A 352 -15.22 14.82 28.78
CA TYR A 352 -14.65 13.52 29.12
C TYR A 352 -13.47 13.68 30.07
N LYS A 353 -13.65 13.29 31.33
CA LYS A 353 -12.59 13.38 32.36
C LYS A 353 -11.39 12.48 32.06
N ASP A 354 -11.64 11.35 31.43
CA ASP A 354 -10.65 10.36 31.01
C ASP A 354 -10.04 10.66 29.63
N ASN A 355 -10.55 11.67 28.92
CA ASN A 355 -9.95 12.18 27.68
C ASN A 355 -10.00 13.72 27.64
N PRO A 356 -9.28 14.40 28.55
CA PRO A 356 -9.34 15.85 28.63
C PRO A 356 -8.78 16.49 27.36
N SER A 357 -9.33 17.65 27.01
CA SER A 357 -8.92 18.40 25.83
C SER A 357 -7.43 18.76 25.90
N ARG A 358 -6.67 18.42 24.86
CA ARG A 358 -5.23 18.69 24.74
C ARG A 358 -4.83 18.96 23.30
N THR A 359 -3.79 19.78 23.15
CA THR A 359 -3.14 20.04 21.85
C THR A 359 -1.97 19.09 21.69
N ILE A 360 -1.91 18.36 20.57
CA ILE A 360 -0.79 17.46 20.26
C ILE A 360 -0.42 17.55 18.79
N SER A 361 0.87 17.40 18.48
CA SER A 361 1.36 17.23 17.12
C SER A 361 1.47 15.74 16.78
N ILE A 362 0.83 15.32 15.71
CA ILE A 362 0.85 13.93 15.23
C ILE A 362 1.49 13.94 13.85
N ALA A 363 2.51 13.08 13.68
CA ALA A 363 3.18 12.85 12.41
C ALA A 363 2.20 12.34 11.33
N GLN A 364 2.62 12.38 10.07
CA GLN A 364 1.85 11.78 8.99
C GLN A 364 1.78 10.25 9.19
N PHE A 365 0.61 9.69 8.91
CA PHE A 365 0.40 8.25 8.89
C PHE A 365 -0.73 7.91 7.92
N TRP A 366 -0.87 6.63 7.60
CA TRP A 366 -1.95 6.06 6.83
C TRP A 366 -2.75 5.14 7.73
N ILE A 367 -4.07 5.14 7.56
CA ILE A 367 -5.00 4.29 8.30
C ILE A 367 -5.92 3.59 7.31
N THR A 368 -6.32 2.36 7.58
CA THR A 368 -7.27 1.68 6.69
C THR A 368 -8.62 2.38 6.71
N LYS A 369 -9.21 2.55 5.52
CA LYS A 369 -10.51 3.18 5.32
C LYS A 369 -11.60 2.51 6.15
N TYR A 370 -11.55 1.18 6.20
CA TYR A 370 -12.48 0.34 6.94
C TYR A 370 -11.76 -0.37 8.11
N PRO A 371 -12.50 -0.81 9.13
CA PRO A 371 -12.02 -1.86 10.03
C PRO A 371 -11.62 -3.12 9.24
N ILE A 372 -10.70 -3.91 9.80
CA ILE A 372 -10.33 -5.20 9.20
C ILE A 372 -11.57 -6.09 9.14
N THR A 373 -11.88 -6.60 7.95
CA THR A 373 -13.08 -7.40 7.73
C THR A 373 -12.89 -8.84 8.21
N TYR A 374 -14.01 -9.53 8.41
CA TYR A 374 -14.01 -10.95 8.72
C TYR A 374 -13.25 -11.74 7.66
N ARG A 375 -13.45 -11.46 6.37
CA ARG A 375 -12.73 -12.13 5.27
C ARG A 375 -11.23 -11.86 5.29
N GLN A 376 -10.81 -10.62 5.53
CA GLN A 376 -9.39 -10.28 5.63
C GLN A 376 -8.71 -11.01 6.79
N PHE A 377 -9.33 -11.01 7.97
CA PHE A 377 -8.79 -11.74 9.12
C PHE A 377 -8.80 -13.25 8.91
N GLN A 378 -9.83 -13.78 8.25
CA GLN A 378 -9.94 -15.21 7.94
C GLN A 378 -8.74 -15.70 7.11
N SER A 379 -8.20 -14.89 6.19
CA SER A 379 -6.99 -15.24 5.43
C SER A 379 -5.76 -15.50 6.31
N PHE A 380 -5.64 -14.80 7.45
CA PHE A 380 -4.58 -15.05 8.42
C PHE A 380 -4.78 -16.37 9.17
N LEU A 381 -6.02 -16.78 9.41
CA LEU A 381 -6.33 -18.08 10.02
C LEU A 381 -6.05 -19.24 9.08
N GLU A 382 -6.34 -19.03 7.79
CA GLU A 382 -6.21 -20.05 6.74
C GLU A 382 -4.80 -20.16 6.18
N ALA A 383 -3.98 -19.13 6.34
CA ALA A 383 -2.59 -19.14 5.89
C ALA A 383 -1.78 -20.21 6.65
N LEU A 384 -1.04 -21.04 5.90
CA LEU A 384 -0.14 -22.07 6.47
C LEU A 384 0.91 -21.48 7.41
N ASP A 385 1.36 -20.26 7.12
CA ASP A 385 2.29 -19.51 7.94
C ASP A 385 1.61 -18.44 8.80
N GLY A 386 0.28 -18.52 8.99
CA GLY A 386 -0.55 -17.52 9.67
C GLY A 386 -0.70 -17.75 11.18
N TYR A 387 -1.94 -17.81 11.66
CA TYR A 387 -2.29 -17.74 13.09
C TYR A 387 -1.46 -18.63 14.04
N TYR A 388 -1.18 -19.87 13.63
CA TYR A 388 -0.45 -20.82 14.48
C TYR A 388 1.08 -20.67 14.43
N ASN A 389 1.60 -19.81 13.57
CA ASN A 389 3.03 -19.53 13.50
C ASN A 389 3.46 -18.66 14.69
N ALA A 390 4.29 -19.22 15.56
CA ALA A 390 4.77 -18.55 16.77
C ALA A 390 5.53 -17.24 16.51
N ALA A 391 6.07 -17.03 15.30
CA ALA A 391 6.80 -15.81 14.94
C ALA A 391 5.96 -14.54 15.12
N TRP A 392 4.66 -14.58 14.85
CA TRP A 392 3.77 -13.41 14.94
C TRP A 392 3.39 -13.02 16.37
N TRP A 393 3.70 -13.90 17.32
CA TRP A 393 3.39 -13.71 18.74
C TRP A 393 4.63 -13.31 19.53
N GLN A 394 5.81 -13.29 18.89
CA GLN A 394 7.07 -12.89 19.53
C GLN A 394 7.04 -11.40 19.91
N GLY A 395 7.57 -11.09 21.09
CA GLY A 395 7.59 -9.73 21.63
C GLY A 395 6.27 -9.26 22.25
N LEU A 396 5.22 -10.09 22.23
CA LEU A 396 4.00 -9.86 23.01
C LEU A 396 4.17 -10.36 24.44
N HIS A 397 3.30 -9.90 25.35
CA HIS A 397 3.24 -10.41 26.72
C HIS A 397 2.95 -11.93 26.74
N ALA A 398 3.38 -12.65 27.79
CA ALA A 398 3.21 -14.11 27.90
C ALA A 398 1.75 -14.60 27.75
N ASN A 399 0.78 -13.77 28.14
CA ASN A 399 -0.66 -14.06 27.98
C ASN A 399 -1.08 -14.16 26.50
N ALA A 400 -0.29 -13.67 25.54
CA ALA A 400 -0.56 -13.81 24.12
C ALA A 400 -0.51 -15.28 23.68
N LEU A 401 0.43 -16.06 24.21
CA LEU A 401 0.51 -17.51 23.95
C LEU A 401 -0.69 -18.24 24.56
N GLN A 402 -1.15 -17.82 25.74
CA GLN A 402 -2.38 -18.33 26.33
C GLN A 402 -3.59 -18.01 25.44
N ALA A 403 -3.67 -16.77 24.92
CA ALA A 403 -4.73 -16.37 23.99
C ALA A 403 -4.74 -17.26 22.73
N GLN A 404 -3.57 -17.50 22.13
CA GLN A 404 -3.43 -18.40 20.98
C GLN A 404 -3.88 -19.83 21.29
N GLN A 405 -3.48 -20.38 22.44
CA GLN A 405 -3.78 -21.74 22.88
C GLN A 405 -5.26 -21.98 23.19
N LEU A 406 -5.96 -20.95 23.68
CA LEU A 406 -7.42 -21.02 23.87
C LEU A 406 -8.19 -21.15 22.56
N GLY A 407 -7.51 -20.98 21.42
CA GLY A 407 -8.13 -20.93 20.11
C GLY A 407 -8.77 -19.58 19.83
N ILE A 408 -9.27 -19.43 18.61
CA ILE A 408 -9.99 -18.23 18.20
C ILE A 408 -11.48 -18.36 18.50
N ASN A 409 -12.10 -17.25 18.91
CA ASN A 409 -13.56 -17.17 19.00
C ASN A 409 -14.16 -17.00 17.60
N GLU A 410 -15.23 -17.74 17.33
CA GLU A 410 -16.00 -17.58 16.11
C GLU A 410 -16.56 -16.16 15.98
N GLN A 411 -16.62 -15.67 14.75
CA GLN A 411 -17.29 -14.41 14.42
C GLN A 411 -18.78 -14.54 14.81
N ARG A 412 -19.35 -13.52 15.48
CA ARG A 412 -20.76 -13.57 15.88
C ARG A 412 -21.69 -13.49 14.68
N PHE A 413 -21.46 -12.52 13.81
CA PHE A 413 -22.23 -12.32 12.57
C PHE A 413 -21.34 -12.61 11.36
N LYS A 414 -21.48 -13.79 10.78
CA LYS A 414 -20.55 -14.37 9.79
C LYS A 414 -20.79 -13.86 8.36
N TYR A 415 -20.69 -12.55 8.16
CA TYR A 415 -20.66 -11.94 6.82
C TYR A 415 -19.23 -11.53 6.47
N TRP A 416 -18.76 -11.87 5.28
CA TRP A 416 -17.38 -11.70 4.83
C TRP A 416 -16.91 -10.25 4.87
N ASN A 417 -17.82 -9.32 4.60
CA ASN A 417 -17.57 -7.88 4.55
C ASN A 417 -17.93 -7.14 5.84
N ASN A 418 -18.32 -7.83 6.91
CA ASN A 418 -18.45 -7.24 8.24
C ASN A 418 -17.07 -7.05 8.89
N PRO A 419 -16.92 -6.12 9.85
CA PRO A 419 -15.70 -6.04 10.66
C PRO A 419 -15.47 -7.35 11.42
N ARG A 420 -14.19 -7.76 11.53
CA ARG A 420 -13.80 -8.87 12.40
C ARG A 420 -14.13 -8.51 13.85
N ASP A 421 -14.97 -9.33 14.49
CA ASP A 421 -15.34 -9.21 15.89
C ASP A 421 -14.71 -10.33 16.75
N ASN A 422 -14.97 -10.40 18.06
CA ASN A 422 -14.50 -11.50 18.91
C ASN A 422 -12.97 -11.74 18.83
N VAL A 423 -12.23 -10.67 18.61
CA VAL A 423 -10.77 -10.68 18.47
C VAL A 423 -10.14 -9.94 19.64
N SER A 424 -9.12 -10.55 20.23
CA SER A 424 -8.34 -9.97 21.31
C SER A 424 -7.29 -9.00 20.77
N TRP A 425 -6.76 -8.16 21.65
CA TRP A 425 -5.70 -7.23 21.29
C TRP A 425 -4.43 -7.97 20.81
N TYR A 426 -4.10 -9.11 21.43
CA TYR A 426 -2.95 -9.92 21.03
C TYR A 426 -3.11 -10.53 19.64
N GLU A 427 -4.30 -11.02 19.30
CA GLU A 427 -4.60 -11.54 17.97
C GLU A 427 -4.54 -10.45 16.90
N ALA A 428 -5.04 -9.25 17.22
CA ALA A 428 -4.95 -8.10 16.32
C ALA A 428 -3.48 -7.69 16.07
N MET A 429 -2.63 -7.71 17.10
CA MET A 429 -1.20 -7.46 16.96
C MET A 429 -0.47 -8.57 16.18
N ALA A 430 -0.82 -9.84 16.40
CA ALA A 430 -0.26 -10.96 15.64
C ALA A 430 -0.66 -10.88 14.16
N PHE A 431 -1.91 -10.52 13.87
CA PHE A 431 -2.37 -10.22 12.51
C PHE A 431 -1.56 -9.07 11.89
N CYS A 432 -1.32 -7.99 12.63
CA CYS A 432 -0.47 -6.88 12.18
C CYS A 432 0.96 -7.34 11.86
N ALA A 433 1.55 -8.21 12.69
CA ALA A 433 2.90 -8.74 12.47
C ALA A 433 2.97 -9.63 11.22
N TRP A 434 2.01 -10.54 11.06
CA TRP A 434 1.88 -11.39 9.86
C TRP A 434 1.70 -10.54 8.60
N LEU A 435 0.76 -9.59 8.64
CA LEU A 435 0.48 -8.71 7.52
C LEU A 435 1.67 -7.81 7.19
N SER A 436 2.42 -7.37 8.21
CA SER A 436 3.67 -6.62 8.02
C SER A 436 4.70 -7.43 7.25
N ALA A 437 4.82 -8.73 7.54
CA ALA A 437 5.73 -9.61 6.82
C ALA A 437 5.27 -9.88 5.39
N LYS A 438 3.96 -10.08 5.18
CA LYS A 438 3.37 -10.30 3.85
C LYS A 438 3.51 -9.09 2.92
N LEU A 439 3.26 -7.90 3.47
CA LEU A 439 3.31 -6.63 2.73
C LEU A 439 4.64 -5.89 2.86
N LYS A 440 5.61 -6.45 3.60
CA LYS A 440 6.91 -5.84 3.93
C LYS A 440 6.81 -4.38 4.40
N THR A 441 5.72 -4.08 5.10
CA THR A 441 5.35 -2.73 5.52
C THR A 441 5.09 -2.76 7.01
N PRO A 442 5.60 -1.81 7.82
CA PRO A 442 5.39 -1.83 9.27
C PRO A 442 3.94 -1.46 9.61
N ILE A 443 3.10 -2.48 9.77
CA ILE A 443 1.69 -2.37 10.09
C ILE A 443 1.50 -2.61 11.59
N THR A 444 0.70 -1.76 12.23
CA THR A 444 0.35 -1.89 13.65
C THR A 444 -1.05 -1.33 13.93
N LEU A 445 -1.51 -1.46 15.16
CA LEU A 445 -2.74 -0.81 15.62
C LEU A 445 -2.55 0.71 15.73
N PRO A 446 -3.59 1.53 15.46
CA PRO A 446 -3.51 2.95 15.74
C PRO A 446 -3.30 3.20 17.24
N THR A 447 -2.54 4.23 17.58
CA THR A 447 -2.67 4.84 18.92
C THR A 447 -4.03 5.52 19.06
N GLU A 448 -4.53 5.70 20.28
CA GLU A 448 -5.79 6.43 20.50
C GLU A 448 -5.73 7.85 19.92
N GLU A 449 -4.55 8.48 19.93
CA GLU A 449 -4.35 9.80 19.31
C GLU A 449 -4.48 9.76 17.78
N GLN A 450 -3.87 8.76 17.12
CA GLN A 450 -4.00 8.57 15.67
C GLN A 450 -5.45 8.28 15.29
N TRP A 451 -6.09 7.38 16.04
CA TRP A 451 -7.49 7.03 15.81
C TRP A 451 -8.40 8.26 15.93
N GLU A 452 -8.22 9.05 16.99
CA GLU A 452 -9.05 10.22 17.24
C GLU A 452 -8.82 11.33 16.20
N LYS A 453 -7.57 11.57 15.78
CA LYS A 453 -7.28 12.51 14.68
C LYS A 453 -7.90 12.04 13.37
N ALA A 454 -7.83 10.74 13.06
CA ALA A 454 -8.48 10.20 11.87
C ALA A 454 -10.01 10.38 11.91
N ALA A 455 -10.63 10.23 13.08
CA ALA A 455 -12.06 10.41 13.25
C ALA A 455 -12.50 11.89 13.17
N ARG A 456 -11.73 12.82 13.75
CA ARG A 456 -12.16 14.21 13.99
C ARG A 456 -11.52 15.24 13.06
N GLY A 457 -10.45 14.89 12.35
CA GLY A 457 -9.63 15.88 11.66
C GLY A 457 -8.96 16.85 12.64
N ILE A 458 -8.96 18.15 12.30
CA ILE A 458 -8.32 19.21 13.10
C ILE A 458 -9.31 20.16 13.77
N ASP A 459 -10.61 20.00 13.54
CA ASP A 459 -11.66 20.93 13.98
C ASP A 459 -12.36 20.50 15.28
N GLY A 460 -12.05 19.32 15.80
CA GLY A 460 -12.55 18.85 17.09
C GLY A 460 -14.04 18.50 17.08
N ARG A 461 -14.60 18.06 15.95
CA ARG A 461 -15.99 17.59 15.80
C ARG A 461 -16.39 16.40 16.67
N SER A 462 -17.60 16.35 17.22
CA SER A 462 -18.06 15.28 18.12
C SER A 462 -18.15 13.89 17.47
N TYR A 463 -18.70 13.81 16.26
CA TYR A 463 -18.80 12.62 15.41
C TYR A 463 -17.92 12.80 14.18
N SER A 464 -17.55 11.72 13.48
CA SER A 464 -16.72 11.83 12.28
C SER A 464 -17.38 12.69 11.19
N TYR A 465 -18.70 12.68 11.11
CA TYR A 465 -19.51 13.45 10.17
C TYR A 465 -20.01 14.81 10.69
N GLY A 466 -19.56 15.25 11.88
CA GLY A 466 -19.89 16.59 12.39
C GLY A 466 -20.26 16.63 13.87
N ASN A 467 -20.98 17.68 14.28
CA ASN A 467 -21.33 17.91 15.69
C ASN A 467 -22.76 17.52 16.06
N THR A 468 -23.61 17.28 15.06
CA THR A 468 -25.00 16.88 15.25
C THR A 468 -25.11 15.39 14.96
N PHE A 469 -25.75 14.66 15.86
CA PHE A 469 -25.99 13.24 15.67
C PHE A 469 -26.95 12.99 14.48
N GLU A 470 -26.60 12.04 13.63
CA GLU A 470 -27.42 11.59 12.52
C GLU A 470 -27.51 10.07 12.47
N THR A 471 -28.73 9.53 12.63
CA THR A 471 -28.99 8.08 12.65
C THR A 471 -28.50 7.38 11.38
N ASN A 472 -28.51 8.07 10.24
CA ASN A 472 -28.14 7.51 8.95
C ASN A 472 -26.63 7.42 8.69
N LEU A 473 -25.79 7.86 9.64
CA LEU A 473 -24.34 7.99 9.46
C LEU A 473 -23.51 7.15 10.47
N ALA A 474 -24.14 6.31 11.29
CA ALA A 474 -23.45 5.41 12.22
C ALA A 474 -24.26 4.13 12.49
N ASN A 475 -23.57 2.99 12.62
CA ASN A 475 -24.20 1.77 13.13
C ASN A 475 -24.12 1.74 14.65
N ILE A 476 -25.15 2.26 15.30
CA ILE A 476 -25.37 2.23 16.75
C ILE A 476 -26.79 1.74 17.04
N VAL A 477 -27.20 1.70 18.31
CA VAL A 477 -28.55 1.24 18.69
C VAL A 477 -29.67 1.97 17.93
N ASP A 478 -29.52 3.29 17.72
CA ASP A 478 -30.48 4.14 17.00
C ASP A 478 -30.65 3.75 15.52
N SER A 479 -29.66 3.11 14.90
CA SER A 479 -29.75 2.68 13.49
C SER A 479 -30.79 1.57 13.27
N GLY A 480 -31.15 0.85 14.33
CA GLY A 480 -32.08 -0.28 14.28
C GLY A 480 -31.55 -1.52 13.53
N ILE A 481 -30.26 -1.57 13.18
CA ILE A 481 -29.65 -2.74 12.52
C ILE A 481 -29.51 -3.91 13.50
N GLY A 482 -29.12 -3.64 14.76
CA GLY A 482 -29.05 -4.64 15.83
C GLY A 482 -27.92 -5.68 15.71
N MET A 483 -26.94 -5.42 14.84
CA MET A 483 -25.76 -6.25 14.62
C MET A 483 -24.67 -5.45 13.88
N THR A 484 -23.48 -6.02 13.72
CA THR A 484 -22.46 -5.46 12.81
C THR A 484 -23.00 -5.43 11.38
N SER A 485 -22.66 -4.38 10.64
CA SER A 485 -22.99 -4.22 9.23
C SER A 485 -21.74 -4.36 8.36
N ALA A 486 -21.93 -4.56 7.05
CA ALA A 486 -20.84 -4.48 6.09
C ALA A 486 -20.09 -3.16 6.30
N VAL A 487 -18.76 -3.20 6.22
CA VAL A 487 -17.95 -1.99 6.37
C VAL A 487 -18.33 -0.98 5.28
N GLY A 488 -18.34 0.30 5.60
CA GLY A 488 -18.53 1.38 4.65
C GLY A 488 -19.96 1.64 4.21
N ILE A 489 -20.99 1.09 4.88
CA ILE A 489 -22.40 1.34 4.51
C ILE A 489 -22.87 2.76 4.88
N PHE A 490 -22.05 3.54 5.59
CA PHE A 490 -22.33 4.92 6.02
C PHE A 490 -21.43 5.93 5.28
N PRO A 491 -21.57 6.09 3.96
CA PRO A 491 -20.80 7.09 3.23
C PRO A 491 -21.24 8.50 3.62
N ASP A 492 -20.27 9.36 3.86
CA ASP A 492 -20.51 10.78 4.10
C ASP A 492 -19.36 11.62 3.53
N PRO A 493 -19.65 12.66 2.72
CA PRO A 493 -18.63 13.48 2.07
C PRO A 493 -17.88 14.42 3.02
N SER A 494 -18.32 14.55 4.28
CA SER A 494 -17.70 15.39 5.31
C SER A 494 -16.67 14.64 6.16
N LEU A 495 -16.57 13.30 6.04
CA LEU A 495 -15.61 12.47 6.77
C LEU A 495 -14.17 13.00 6.62
N PRO A 496 -13.44 13.22 7.72
CA PRO A 496 -12.04 13.61 7.67
C PRO A 496 -11.24 12.51 6.97
N TYR A 497 -10.46 12.92 5.97
CA TYR A 497 -9.53 12.04 5.27
C TYR A 497 -10.16 10.81 4.59
N GLY A 498 -11.51 10.76 4.50
CA GLY A 498 -12.25 9.65 3.90
C GLY A 498 -12.33 8.36 4.73
N VAL A 499 -11.96 8.39 6.02
CA VAL A 499 -11.98 7.21 6.90
C VAL A 499 -13.42 6.90 7.34
N MET A 500 -13.87 5.67 7.11
CA MET A 500 -15.26 5.26 7.34
C MET A 500 -15.42 4.42 8.61
N ASP A 501 -16.67 4.32 9.08
CA ASP A 501 -17.08 3.57 10.28
C ASP A 501 -16.32 3.98 11.54
N MET A 502 -15.93 5.26 11.65
CA MET A 502 -15.31 5.80 12.87
C MET A 502 -16.33 6.06 14.00
N CYS A 503 -17.63 5.80 13.75
CA CYS A 503 -18.72 5.91 14.71
C CYS A 503 -19.58 4.64 14.64
N GLY A 504 -19.50 3.79 15.65
CA GLY A 504 -20.28 2.55 15.76
C GLY A 504 -19.67 1.36 15.01
N ASN A 505 -20.54 0.41 14.66
CA ASN A 505 -20.19 -0.93 14.14
C ASN A 505 -19.43 -1.77 15.16
N VAL A 506 -18.15 -1.51 15.42
CA VAL A 506 -17.35 -2.19 16.46
C VAL A 506 -16.44 -1.20 17.19
N TRP A 507 -16.21 -1.43 18.48
CA TRP A 507 -15.11 -0.81 19.20
C TRP A 507 -13.79 -1.27 18.59
N GLU A 508 -12.82 -0.38 18.46
CA GLU A 508 -11.56 -0.71 17.79
C GLU A 508 -10.36 -0.66 18.73
N TRP A 509 -9.62 -1.77 18.80
CA TRP A 509 -8.41 -1.87 19.60
C TRP A 509 -7.36 -0.84 19.18
N CYS A 510 -6.84 -0.11 20.16
CA CYS A 510 -5.71 0.80 20.00
C CYS A 510 -4.43 0.20 20.60
N LEU A 511 -3.28 0.68 20.14
CA LEU A 511 -1.95 0.18 20.53
C LEU A 511 -1.64 0.42 22.01
N ASN A 512 -2.05 1.57 22.53
CA ASN A 512 -1.63 2.02 23.85
C ASN A 512 -2.50 1.48 24.99
N ASP A 513 -1.89 1.38 26.16
CA ASP A 513 -2.56 1.17 27.43
C ASP A 513 -3.53 2.32 27.71
N TYR A 514 -4.67 2.00 28.31
CA TYR A 514 -5.73 2.98 28.56
C TYR A 514 -5.35 3.97 29.67
N ASP A 515 -4.74 3.49 30.76
CA ASP A 515 -4.57 4.30 31.98
C ASP A 515 -3.36 5.25 31.90
N ASP A 516 -2.27 4.85 31.24
CA ASP A 516 -0.98 5.57 31.22
C ASP A 516 -0.43 5.80 29.80
N SER A 517 -1.19 5.44 28.76
CA SER A 517 -0.84 5.62 27.35
C SER A 517 0.47 4.93 26.92
N ILE A 518 0.95 3.93 27.67
CA ILE A 518 2.15 3.15 27.32
C ILE A 518 1.91 2.36 26.02
N LYS A 519 2.89 2.41 25.10
CA LYS A 519 2.86 1.75 23.78
C LYS A 519 3.77 0.51 23.74
N ASP A 520 3.81 -0.26 24.83
CA ASP A 520 4.60 -1.50 24.93
C ASP A 520 3.70 -2.72 24.71
N ALA A 521 4.05 -3.53 23.70
CA ALA A 521 3.32 -4.75 23.38
C ALA A 521 3.48 -5.88 24.41
N ARG A 522 4.44 -5.73 25.33
CA ARG A 522 4.63 -6.60 26.50
C ARG A 522 3.80 -6.16 27.70
N SER A 523 3.16 -5.00 27.66
CA SER A 523 2.27 -4.59 28.73
C SER A 523 1.02 -5.47 28.77
N LYS A 524 0.69 -5.95 29.98
CA LYS A 524 -0.53 -6.71 30.28
C LYS A 524 -1.71 -5.83 30.67
N ASN A 525 -1.52 -4.52 30.71
CA ASN A 525 -2.55 -3.57 31.13
C ASN A 525 -3.70 -3.53 30.12
N ARG A 526 -4.83 -2.99 30.57
CA ARG A 526 -6.01 -2.76 29.73
C ARG A 526 -5.66 -1.84 28.58
N LYS A 527 -6.10 -2.20 27.37
CA LYS A 527 -5.82 -1.45 26.14
C LYS A 527 -6.99 -0.53 25.81
N GLY A 528 -6.69 0.59 25.16
CA GLY A 528 -7.70 1.54 24.72
C GLY A 528 -8.57 0.97 23.58
N LEU A 529 -9.85 1.33 23.60
CA LEU A 529 -10.85 1.05 22.57
C LEU A 529 -11.55 2.36 22.17
N ARG A 530 -11.79 2.57 20.88
CA ARG A 530 -12.42 3.78 20.35
C ARG A 530 -13.57 3.48 19.38
N GLY A 531 -14.46 4.45 19.16
CA GLY A 531 -15.48 4.43 18.10
C GLY A 531 -16.90 4.02 18.50
N GLY A 532 -17.10 3.29 19.59
CA GLY A 532 -18.41 2.71 19.91
C GLY A 532 -18.72 1.47 19.08
N SER A 533 -19.87 0.83 19.30
CA SER A 533 -20.30 -0.34 18.50
C SER A 533 -21.80 -0.31 18.22
N TRP A 534 -22.28 -1.26 17.40
CA TRP A 534 -23.70 -1.40 17.03
C TRP A 534 -24.68 -1.49 18.21
N TYR A 535 -24.19 -1.87 19.39
CA TYR A 535 -25.02 -2.09 20.59
C TYR A 535 -25.18 -0.84 21.47
N TYR A 536 -24.23 0.10 21.42
CA TYR A 536 -24.20 1.23 22.34
C TYR A 536 -24.99 2.44 21.80
N ASP A 537 -25.26 3.38 22.71
CA ASP A 537 -25.88 4.66 22.38
C ASP A 537 -24.88 5.67 21.80
N ARG A 538 -25.42 6.85 21.47
CA ARG A 538 -24.75 7.96 20.79
C ARG A 538 -23.50 8.48 21.53
N ILE A 539 -23.51 8.45 22.88
CA ILE A 539 -22.41 9.01 23.69
C ILE A 539 -21.14 8.19 23.50
N PHE A 540 -21.28 6.87 23.30
CA PHE A 540 -20.17 5.98 23.04
C PHE A 540 -19.63 6.09 21.61
N ALA A 541 -20.41 6.61 20.67
CA ALA A 541 -19.99 6.85 19.30
C ALA A 541 -19.29 8.21 19.10
N HIS A 542 -19.22 9.06 20.14
CA HIS A 542 -18.41 10.27 20.07
C HIS A 542 -16.94 9.92 19.83
N ALA A 543 -16.32 10.66 18.91
CA ALA A 543 -14.94 10.40 18.54
C ALA A 543 -13.94 10.66 19.69
N ALA A 544 -14.31 11.38 20.76
CA ALA A 544 -13.49 11.53 21.96
C ALA A 544 -13.75 10.43 23.04
N SER A 545 -14.78 9.59 22.87
CA SER A 545 -15.19 8.58 23.85
C SER A 545 -14.23 7.40 23.91
N ARG A 546 -13.74 7.07 25.10
CA ARG A 546 -12.77 5.98 25.30
C ARG A 546 -13.43 4.81 26.02
N PHE A 547 -13.02 3.60 25.68
CA PHE A 547 -13.34 2.40 26.42
C PHE A 547 -12.10 1.54 26.61
N ARG A 548 -12.21 0.44 27.37
CA ARG A 548 -11.06 -0.42 27.67
C ARG A 548 -11.47 -1.85 27.98
N TYR A 549 -10.56 -2.76 27.66
CA TYR A 549 -10.63 -4.15 28.09
C TYR A 549 -9.23 -4.71 28.32
N ASP A 550 -9.15 -5.82 29.06
CA ASP A 550 -7.92 -6.59 29.14
C ASP A 550 -7.52 -7.10 27.75
N PRO A 551 -6.23 -7.14 27.41
CA PRO A 551 -5.76 -7.46 26.05
C PRO A 551 -6.08 -8.88 25.60
N ILE A 552 -6.45 -9.79 26.51
CA ILE A 552 -6.90 -11.17 26.21
C ILE A 552 -8.41 -11.26 25.93
N HIS A 553 -9.17 -10.22 26.28
CA HIS A 553 -10.61 -10.23 26.17
C HIS A 553 -11.06 -10.26 24.71
N ARG A 554 -12.11 -11.04 24.43
CA ARG A 554 -12.73 -11.18 23.11
C ARG A 554 -14.21 -10.90 23.27
N ASP A 555 -14.73 -9.96 22.49
CA ASP A 555 -16.14 -9.60 22.51
C ASP A 555 -16.62 -9.36 21.08
N SER A 556 -17.85 -9.77 20.79
CA SER A 556 -18.56 -9.49 19.53
C SER A 556 -18.81 -8.01 19.23
N LEU A 557 -18.51 -7.13 20.19
CA LEU A 557 -18.58 -5.68 20.04
C LEU A 557 -17.21 -5.07 19.71
N ASN A 558 -16.12 -5.85 19.72
CA ASN A 558 -14.75 -5.36 19.54
C ASN A 558 -14.12 -5.93 18.26
N GLY A 559 -13.55 -5.05 17.45
CA GLY A 559 -12.71 -5.34 16.29
C GLY A 559 -11.47 -4.46 16.30
N PHE A 560 -10.93 -4.17 15.12
CA PHE A 560 -9.77 -3.29 14.99
C PHE A 560 -9.59 -2.78 13.56
N ARG A 561 -8.78 -1.73 13.43
CA ARG A 561 -8.21 -1.27 12.15
C ARG A 561 -6.71 -1.09 12.30
N VAL A 562 -6.02 -0.84 11.19
CA VAL A 562 -4.55 -0.80 11.20
C VAL A 562 -4.00 0.48 10.58
N VAL A 563 -2.78 0.82 10.95
CA VAL A 563 -2.04 1.99 10.47
C VAL A 563 -0.66 1.62 9.95
N VAL A 564 -0.11 2.50 9.12
CA VAL A 564 1.30 2.57 8.74
C VAL A 564 1.78 4.00 8.97
N GLY A 565 2.93 4.19 9.62
CA GLY A 565 3.48 5.53 9.84
C GLY A 565 4.98 5.48 10.10
N LEU A 566 5.71 6.46 9.58
CA LEU A 566 7.13 6.66 9.88
C LEU A 566 7.28 6.74 11.40
N ARG A 567 8.21 5.95 11.97
CA ARG A 567 8.51 5.96 13.40
C ARG A 567 8.58 7.41 13.90
N PRO A 568 8.07 7.70 15.12
CA PRO A 568 8.27 9.03 15.71
C PRO A 568 9.76 9.40 15.63
N PRO A 569 10.11 10.68 15.42
CA PRO A 569 11.50 11.10 15.59
C PRO A 569 11.95 10.58 16.96
N SER A 570 13.04 9.82 16.97
CA SER A 570 13.69 9.41 18.21
C SER A 570 13.79 10.64 19.10
N SER A 571 13.26 10.54 20.32
CA SER A 571 13.46 11.57 21.33
C SER A 571 14.96 11.86 21.44
N PRO A 572 15.39 13.12 21.55
CA PRO A 572 16.79 13.41 21.78
C PRO A 572 17.15 12.78 23.13
N GLU A 573 18.09 11.83 23.10
CA GLU A 573 18.68 11.25 24.30
C GLU A 573 19.22 12.42 25.16
N SER A 574 18.74 12.50 26.40
CA SER A 574 19.26 13.38 27.45
C SER A 574 20.42 12.72 28.19
#